data_AF-G9KYE1-F1
#
_entry.id   AF-G9KYE1-F1
#
_cell.length_a   1.000
_cell.length_b   1.000
_cell.length_c   1.000
_cell.angle_alpha   90.00
_cell.angle_beta   90.00
_cell.angle_gamma   90.00
#
_symmetry.space_group_name_H-M   'P 1'
#
loop_
_entity.id
_entity.type
_entity.pdbx_description
1 polymer ?
#
loop_
_entity_poly.entity_id
_entity_poly.type
_entity_poly.pdbx_seq_one_letter_code
_entity_poly.pdbx_strand_id
1 'polypeptide(L)'
;SPKTLLTFCTNGVLLRTLMAGDSTLSTVTHVIVDEVHERDRFSDFLLTKLRDLLQKHPTLKLILSSAALDVNLFIRYFGSCPVIHIQGRPFEVKEMFLEDI
;
A
#
# COMPACT_ATOMS: atom_id res chain seq x y z
N SER A 1 -9.58 12.89 -19.74
CA SER A 1 -8.97 14.11 -19.17
C SER A 1 -7.52 13.82 -18.86
N PRO A 2 -6.53 14.59 -19.36
CA PRO A 2 -5.10 14.33 -19.09
C PRO A 2 -4.69 14.49 -17.61
N LYS A 3 -5.62 14.91 -16.73
CA LYS A 3 -5.39 15.13 -15.29
C LYS A 3 -5.86 13.97 -14.39
N THR A 4 -6.56 12.98 -14.92
CA THR A 4 -7.11 11.85 -14.14
C THR A 4 -6.50 10.58 -14.69
N LEU A 5 -5.31 10.25 -14.20
CA LEU A 5 -4.54 9.08 -14.62
C LEU A 5 -4.43 8.13 -13.43
N LEU A 6 -4.72 6.86 -13.68
CA LEU A 6 -4.48 5.77 -12.75
C LEU A 6 -3.43 4.85 -13.38
N THR A 7 -2.30 4.70 -12.71
CA THR A 7 -1.21 3.83 -13.17
C THR A 7 -1.03 2.70 -12.18
N PHE A 8 -1.24 1.47 -12.65
CA PHE A 8 -0.90 0.27 -11.92
C PHE A 8 0.54 -0.11 -12.24
N CYS A 9 1.31 -0.41 -11.21
CA CYS A 9 2.68 -0.90 -11.35
C CYS A 9 3.02 -1.79 -10.16
N THR A 10 4.05 -2.62 -10.31
CA THR A 10 4.55 -3.45 -9.21
C THR A 10 5.40 -2.60 -8.26
N ASN A 11 5.55 -3.08 -7.02
CA ASN A 11 6.39 -2.43 -6.01
C ASN A 11 7.80 -2.13 -6.53
N GLY A 12 8.41 -3.09 -7.26
CA GLY A 12 9.75 -2.92 -7.84
C GLY A 12 9.84 -1.82 -8.90
N VAL A 13 8.83 -1.66 -9.75
CA VAL A 13 8.79 -0.61 -10.78
C VAL A 13 8.67 0.77 -10.15
N LEU A 14 7.78 0.91 -9.15
CA LEU A 14 7.64 2.16 -8.42
C LEU A 14 8.93 2.50 -7.68
N LEU A 15 9.51 1.53 -6.95
CA LEU A 15 10.76 1.72 -6.23
C LEU A 15 11.90 2.18 -7.18
N ARG A 16 12.04 1.55 -8.34
CA ARG A 16 13.04 1.96 -9.34
C ARG A 16 12.80 3.38 -9.87
N THR A 17 11.54 3.75 -10.07
CA THR A 17 11.17 5.13 -10.49
C THR A 17 11.58 6.14 -9.41
N LEU A 18 11.31 5.85 -8.14
CA LEU A 18 11.71 6.72 -7.01
C LEU A 18 13.23 6.85 -6.88
N MET A 19 13.98 5.79 -7.18
CA MET A 19 15.44 5.82 -7.17
C MET A 19 16.04 6.70 -8.27
N ALA A 20 15.30 7.00 -9.34
CA ALA A 20 15.74 7.93 -10.38
C ALA A 20 15.67 9.40 -9.94
N GLY A 21 15.03 9.69 -8.79
CA GLY A 21 15.00 10.99 -8.15
C GLY A 21 13.60 11.43 -7.71
N ASP A 22 13.55 12.24 -6.66
CA ASP A 22 12.30 12.69 -6.00
C ASP A 22 11.37 13.50 -6.94
N SER A 23 11.90 14.10 -8.02
CA SER A 23 11.11 14.84 -9.02
C SER A 23 10.16 13.97 -9.84
N THR A 24 10.37 12.65 -9.86
CA THR A 24 9.54 11.70 -10.62
C THR A 24 8.10 11.63 -10.12
N LEU A 25 7.85 11.96 -8.84
CA LEU A 25 6.51 12.02 -8.27
C LEU A 25 5.88 13.42 -8.31
N SER A 26 6.50 14.40 -8.97
CA SER A 26 5.97 15.78 -9.01
C SER A 26 4.55 15.89 -9.59
N THR A 27 4.15 14.94 -10.45
CA THR A 27 2.80 14.88 -11.04
C THR A 27 1.86 13.94 -10.30
N VAL A 28 2.36 13.19 -9.31
CA VAL A 28 1.59 12.19 -8.56
C VAL A 28 0.99 12.83 -7.31
N THR A 29 -0.32 12.70 -7.15
CA THR A 29 -1.05 13.24 -6.01
C THR A 29 -1.33 12.19 -4.93
N HIS A 30 -1.49 10.92 -5.34
CA HIS A 30 -1.84 9.81 -4.46
C HIS A 30 -1.01 8.58 -4.83
N VAL A 31 -0.52 7.87 -3.81
CA VAL A 31 0.09 6.54 -3.94
C VAL A 31 -0.74 5.58 -3.11
N ILE A 32 -1.14 4.46 -3.73
CA ILE A 32 -1.86 3.38 -3.08
C ILE A 32 -0.94 2.16 -3.09
N VAL A 33 -0.58 1.66 -1.92
CA VAL A 33 0.16 0.39 -1.79
C VAL A 33 -0.84 -0.67 -1.38
N ASP A 34 -1.05 -1.64 -2.26
CA ASP A 34 -2.00 -2.73 -2.05
C ASP A 34 -1.33 -3.96 -1.43
N GLU A 35 -2.13 -4.79 -0.79
CA GLU A 35 -1.72 -6.05 -0.16
C GLU A 35 -0.47 -5.95 0.74
N VAL A 36 -0.37 -4.88 1.54
CA VAL A 36 0.78 -4.67 2.43
C VAL A 36 0.97 -5.78 3.46
N HIS A 37 -0.06 -6.61 3.67
CA HIS A 37 -0.04 -7.74 4.58
C HIS A 37 0.85 -8.90 4.13
N GLU A 38 1.20 -9.01 2.85
CA GLU A 38 2.09 -10.06 2.34
C GLU A 38 3.54 -9.87 2.80
N ARG A 39 3.91 -8.65 3.21
CA ARG A 39 5.25 -8.29 3.70
C ARG A 39 6.38 -8.71 2.76
N ASP A 40 6.17 -8.58 1.45
CA ASP A 40 7.23 -8.78 0.47
C ASP A 40 8.37 -7.78 0.67
N ARG A 41 9.60 -8.21 0.37
CA ARG A 41 10.83 -7.40 0.52
C ARG A 41 10.69 -6.04 -0.19
N PHE A 42 10.18 -6.02 -1.41
CA PHE A 42 10.04 -4.76 -2.15
C PHE A 42 9.00 -3.83 -1.54
N SER A 43 7.94 -4.38 -0.94
CA SER A 43 6.92 -3.61 -0.24
C SER A 43 7.53 -2.88 0.97
N ASP A 44 8.29 -3.58 1.82
CA ASP A 44 8.92 -2.97 3.00
C ASP A 44 9.92 -1.86 2.63
N PHE A 45 10.74 -2.06 1.58
CA PHE A 45 11.63 -1.02 1.07
C PHE A 45 10.88 0.16 0.48
N LEU A 46 9.80 -0.09 -0.26
CA LEU A 46 8.95 0.95 -0.84
C LEU A 46 8.30 1.79 0.27
N LEU A 47 7.74 1.16 1.30
CA LEU A 47 7.13 1.87 2.44
C LEU A 47 8.14 2.75 3.18
N THR A 48 9.38 2.26 3.33
CA THR A 48 10.47 3.06 3.91
C THR A 48 10.76 4.30 3.08
N LYS A 49 10.87 4.17 1.75
CA LYS A 49 11.09 5.32 0.86
C LYS A 49 9.91 6.28 0.79
N LEU A 50 8.68 5.76 0.80
CA LEU A 50 7.48 6.60 0.81
C LEU A 50 7.37 7.39 2.12
N ARG A 51 7.76 6.82 3.25
CA ARG A 51 7.80 7.53 4.53
C ARG A 51 8.73 8.75 4.49
N ASP A 52 9.94 8.60 3.94
CA ASP A 52 10.87 9.71 3.75
C ASP A 52 10.29 10.77 2.79
N LEU A 53 9.61 10.32 1.74
CA LEU A 53 9.08 11.19 0.70
C LEU A 53 7.86 12.00 1.17
N LEU A 54 7.00 11.43 2.02
CA LEU A 54 5.87 12.13 2.65
C LEU A 54 6.33 13.32 3.50
N GLN A 55 7.50 13.24 4.12
CA GLN A 55 8.06 14.37 4.89
C GLN A 55 8.50 15.53 3.98
N LYS A 56 8.97 15.23 2.76
CA LYS A 56 9.40 16.24 1.77
C LYS A 56 8.23 16.79 0.94
N HIS A 57 7.21 15.98 0.71
CA HIS A 57 6.05 16.31 -0.15
C HIS A 57 4.74 16.22 0.65
N PRO A 58 4.39 17.25 1.43
CA PRO A 58 3.20 17.24 2.29
C PRO A 58 1.87 17.19 1.51
N THR A 59 1.89 17.46 0.20
CA THR A 59 0.74 17.35 -0.69
C THR A 59 0.46 15.91 -1.13
N LEU A 60 1.45 15.01 -1.04
CA LEU A 60 1.29 13.61 -1.43
C LEU A 60 0.42 12.87 -0.41
N LYS A 61 -0.55 12.10 -0.90
CA LYS A 61 -1.37 11.22 -0.06
C LYS A 61 -0.93 9.76 -0.25
N LEU A 62 -0.68 9.08 0.87
CA LEU A 62 -0.40 7.65 0.89
C LEU A 62 -1.60 6.89 1.46
N ILE A 63 -2.03 5.86 0.75
CA ILE A 63 -3.07 4.91 1.19
C ILE A 63 -2.45 3.52 1.22
N LEU A 64 -2.66 2.81 2.33
CA LEU A 64 -2.24 1.43 2.50
C LEU A 64 -3.49 0.55 2.52
N SER A 65 -3.52 -0.50 1.71
CA SER A 65 -4.60 -1.48 1.63
C SER A 65 -4.09 -2.85 2.08
N SER A 66 -4.90 -3.54 2.90
CA SER A 66 -4.56 -4.81 3.54
C SER A 66 -5.83 -5.64 3.74
N ALA A 67 -5.76 -6.92 3.37
CA ALA A 67 -6.80 -7.89 3.71
C ALA A 67 -6.70 -8.43 5.16
N ALA A 68 -5.51 -8.36 5.78
CA ALA A 68 -5.26 -8.92 7.11
C ALA A 68 -5.44 -7.91 8.26
N LEU A 69 -5.70 -8.44 9.46
CA LEU A 69 -6.14 -7.69 10.64
C LEU A 69 -5.03 -6.87 11.35
N ASP A 70 -3.74 -7.15 11.14
CA ASP A 70 -2.66 -6.47 11.87
C ASP A 70 -2.31 -5.09 11.27
N VAL A 71 -3.28 -4.18 11.29
CA VAL A 71 -3.13 -2.77 10.92
C VAL A 71 -2.26 -2.00 11.91
N ASN A 72 -2.11 -2.52 13.13
CA ASN A 72 -1.41 -1.83 14.23
C ASN A 72 0.08 -1.61 13.92
N LEU A 73 0.71 -2.53 13.19
CA LEU A 73 2.09 -2.37 12.74
C LEU A 73 2.25 -1.11 11.88
N PHE A 74 1.37 -0.92 10.90
CA PHE A 74 1.43 0.22 9.98
C PHE A 74 1.09 1.54 10.65
N ILE A 75 0.11 1.55 11.57
CA ILE A 75 -0.21 2.72 12.40
C ILE A 75 1.01 3.11 13.25
N ARG A 76 1.68 2.16 13.90
CA ARG A 76 2.89 2.49 14.68
C ARG A 76 4.02 3.03 13.80
N TYR A 77 4.17 2.48 12.59
CA TYR A 77 5.26 2.86 11.68
C TYR A 77 5.07 4.25 11.05
N PHE A 78 3.86 4.57 10.58
CA PHE A 78 3.53 5.86 9.96
C PHE A 78 3.02 6.90 10.96
N GLY A 79 2.84 6.52 12.23
CA GLY A 79 2.20 7.34 13.26
C GLY A 79 0.68 7.23 13.22
N SER A 80 -0.02 8.03 14.03
CA SER A 80 -1.50 8.01 14.12
C SER A 80 -2.17 8.36 12.79
N CYS A 81 -2.36 7.37 11.93
CA CYS A 81 -3.10 7.47 10.67
C CYS A 81 -4.54 6.97 10.85
N PRO A 82 -5.51 7.57 10.14
CA PRO A 82 -6.89 7.12 10.17
C PRO A 82 -7.01 5.73 9.52
N VAL A 83 -7.75 4.85 10.17
CA VAL A 83 -8.03 3.49 9.68
C VAL A 83 -9.48 3.40 9.25
N ILE A 84 -9.71 2.86 8.06
CA ILE A 84 -11.04 2.59 7.53
C ILE A 84 -11.18 1.07 7.37
N HIS A 85 -12.17 0.49 8.04
CA HIS A 85 -12.51 -0.91 7.90
C HIS A 85 -13.65 -1.07 6.91
N ILE A 86 -13.42 -1.86 5.86
CA ILE A 86 -14.43 -2.18 4.84
C ILE A 86 -14.89 -3.61 5.08
N GLN A 87 -16.17 -3.80 5.38
CA GLN A 87 -16.75 -5.13 5.55
C GLN A 87 -16.95 -5.80 4.18
N GLY A 88 -16.34 -6.98 4.01
CA GLY A 88 -16.58 -7.83 2.84
C GLY A 88 -17.97 -8.48 2.87
N ARG A 89 -18.39 -9.02 1.72
CA ARG A 89 -19.58 -9.87 1.59
C ARG A 89 -19.15 -11.28 1.18
N PRO A 90 -18.79 -12.15 2.14
CA PRO A 90 -18.43 -13.52 1.82
C PRO A 90 -19.67 -14.33 1.42
N PHE A 91 -19.48 -15.29 0.53
CA PHE A 91 -20.43 -16.37 0.30
C PHE A 91 -20.02 -17.56 1.18
N GLU A 92 -20.97 -18.44 1.47
CA GLU A 92 -20.69 -19.65 2.24
C GLU A 92 -19.74 -20.56 1.45
N VAL A 93 -18.61 -20.90 2.07
CA VAL A 93 -17.60 -21.81 1.52
C VAL A 93 -17.47 -22.98 2.49
N LYS A 94 -17.62 -24.21 1.99
CA LYS A 94 -17.45 -25.41 2.80
C LYS A 94 -15.96 -25.64 3.04
N GLU A 95 -15.54 -25.60 4.30
CA GLU A 95 -14.20 -26.00 4.72
C GLU A 95 -14.17 -27.53 4.87
N MET A 96 -13.12 -28.16 4.34
CA MET A 96 -12.86 -29.60 4.46
C MET A 96 -11.41 -29.75 4.93
N PHE A 97 -11.20 -30.47 6.02
CA PHE A 97 -9.88 -30.77 6.56
C PHE A 97 -9.39 -32.14 6.06
N LEU A 98 -8.15 -32.48 6.40
CA LEU A 98 -7.55 -33.74 5.95
C LEU A 98 -8.35 -34.94 6.46
N GLU A 99 -8.88 -34.86 7.69
CA GLU A 99 -9.77 -35.85 8.30
C GLU A 99 -11.14 -36.00 7.61
N ASP A 100 -11.54 -35.06 6.76
CA ASP A 100 -12.83 -35.09 6.04
C ASP A 100 -12.72 -35.73 4.63
N ILE A 101 -11.51 -36.17 4.22
CA ILE A 101 -11.20 -36.75 2.90
C ILE A 101 -11.03 -38.27 2.97
#